data_AF-A0AAV4BRK2-F1
#
_entry.id   AF-A0AAV4BRK2-F1
#
_cell.length_a   1.000
_cell.length_b   1.000
_cell.length_c   1.000
_cell.angle_alpha   90.00
_cell.angle_beta   90.00
_cell.angle_gamma   90.00
#
_symmetry.space_group_name_H-M   'P 1'
#
loop_
_entity.id
_entity.type
_entity.pdbx_description
1 polymer ?
#
loop_
_entity_poly.entity_id
_entity_poly.type
_entity_poly.pdbx_seq_one_letter_code
_entity_poly.pdbx_strand_id
1 'polypeptide(L)'
;MDKLVEKTKAIECVFTLHVPEGISEDRLREMKPILESEIKDLERVENKYENDDEELCQTLDLLTWVEFKIGSKLTASELNDKAIAMANSSLGSLFSRGNRIHLLWSKGDLIQAKSDLNQMEMMKKNALQHDPCYMISTVKARQAYCYYRFGGPKNLKRAITLYEEALATIPEMHL
;
A
#
# COMPACT_ATOMS: atom_id res chain seq x y z
N MET A 1 -18.40 20.03 2.09
CA MET A 1 -17.20 19.80 1.28
C MET A 1 -16.03 19.59 2.23
N ASP A 2 -15.62 18.34 2.40
CA ASP A 2 -15.96 17.60 3.61
C ASP A 2 -14.68 17.29 4.39
N LYS A 3 -14.74 17.31 5.72
CA LYS A 3 -13.63 16.85 6.60
C LYS A 3 -13.09 15.48 6.20
N LEU A 4 -13.90 14.68 5.51
CA LEU A 4 -13.54 13.38 4.97
C LEU A 4 -12.49 13.47 3.85
N VAL A 5 -12.55 14.47 2.96
CA VAL A 5 -11.56 14.67 1.87
C VAL A 5 -10.17 14.99 2.42
N GLU A 6 -10.10 15.85 3.43
CA GLU A 6 -8.83 16.19 4.06
C GLU A 6 -8.26 14.99 4.84
N LYS A 7 -9.13 14.22 5.50
CA LYS A 7 -8.71 12.98 6.15
C LYS A 7 -8.20 11.94 5.16
N THR A 8 -8.81 11.78 3.98
CA THR A 8 -8.35 10.79 2.99
C THR A 8 -6.98 11.14 2.41
N LYS A 9 -6.66 12.43 2.23
CA LYS A 9 -5.32 12.86 1.81
C LYS A 9 -4.20 12.50 2.80
N ALA A 10 -4.53 12.35 4.08
CA ALA A 10 -3.57 12.01 5.13
C ALA A 10 -3.41 10.50 5.36
N ILE A 11 -4.12 9.65 4.62
CA ILE A 11 -4.04 8.19 4.75
C ILE A 11 -2.74 7.70 4.11
N GLU A 12 -1.90 7.01 4.85
CA GLU A 12 -0.66 6.44 4.33
C GLU A 12 -0.98 5.19 3.49
N CYS A 13 -1.00 5.34 2.16
CA CYS A 13 -1.32 4.28 1.21
C CYS A 13 -0.75 4.62 -0.18
N VAL A 14 -0.92 3.74 -1.19
CA VAL A 14 -0.34 4.02 -2.53
C VAL A 14 -1.05 5.20 -3.23
N PHE A 15 -2.31 5.48 -2.90
CA PHE A 15 -3.09 6.57 -3.50
C PHE A 15 -2.67 7.97 -3.06
N THR A 16 -1.94 8.10 -1.95
CA THR A 16 -1.48 9.37 -1.39
C THR A 16 0.02 9.59 -1.58
N LEU A 17 0.71 8.68 -2.27
CA LEU A 17 2.11 8.86 -2.62
C LEU A 17 2.29 10.08 -3.51
N HIS A 18 3.24 10.93 -3.15
CA HIS A 18 3.64 12.06 -3.95
C HIS A 18 4.68 11.62 -4.98
N VAL A 19 4.22 11.17 -6.15
CA VAL A 19 5.12 10.79 -7.25
C VAL A 19 5.59 12.05 -7.99
N PRO A 20 6.88 12.47 -7.87
CA PRO A 20 7.32 13.81 -8.25
C PRO A 20 7.26 14.12 -9.75
N GLU A 21 7.23 13.10 -10.61
CA GLU A 21 7.27 13.26 -12.08
C GLU A 21 5.98 12.76 -12.75
N GLY A 22 4.97 12.38 -11.95
CA GLY A 22 3.89 11.53 -12.44
C GLY A 22 4.42 10.19 -12.95
N ILE A 23 3.53 9.29 -13.33
CA ILE A 23 3.88 8.04 -14.03
C ILE A 23 3.05 8.02 -15.29
N SER A 24 3.70 7.86 -16.45
CA SER A 24 2.99 7.77 -17.71
C SER A 24 2.10 6.54 -17.75
N GLU A 25 0.98 6.64 -18.46
CA GLU A 25 0.09 5.49 -18.64
C GLU A 25 0.81 4.31 -19.32
N ASP A 26 1.69 4.58 -20.28
CA ASP A 26 2.52 3.56 -20.93
C ASP A 26 3.37 2.79 -19.92
N ARG A 27 4.01 3.50 -18.98
CA ARG A 27 4.80 2.87 -17.93
C ARG A 27 3.92 2.00 -17.02
N LEU A 28 2.71 2.44 -16.70
CA LEU A 28 1.77 1.64 -15.91
C LEU A 28 1.34 0.37 -16.66
N ARG A 29 1.13 0.46 -17.98
CA ARG A 29 0.81 -0.68 -18.85
C ARG A 29 1.96 -1.67 -18.95
N GLU A 30 3.21 -1.21 -18.93
CA GLU A 30 4.40 -2.08 -18.83
C GLU A 30 4.55 -2.74 -17.46
N MET A 31 4.28 -2.01 -16.39
CA MET A 31 4.40 -2.53 -15.02
C MET A 31 3.37 -3.60 -14.69
N LYS A 32 2.14 -3.47 -15.21
CA LYS A 32 1.03 -4.39 -14.94
C LYS A 32 1.40 -5.88 -15.15
N PRO A 33 1.82 -6.35 -16.33
CA PRO A 33 2.11 -7.76 -16.56
C PRO A 33 3.26 -8.30 -15.70
N ILE A 34 4.20 -7.42 -15.31
CA ILE A 34 5.31 -7.78 -14.41
C ILE A 34 4.75 -8.09 -13.01
N LEU A 35 3.93 -7.18 -12.47
CA LEU A 35 3.29 -7.36 -11.16
C LEU A 35 2.35 -8.57 -11.14
N GLU A 36 1.59 -8.80 -12.22
CA GLU A 36 0.73 -9.97 -12.36
C GLU A 36 1.52 -11.30 -12.37
N SER A 37 2.71 -11.32 -12.99
CA SER A 37 3.58 -12.49 -12.97
C SER A 37 4.12 -12.74 -11.57
N GLU A 38 4.65 -11.70 -10.91
CA GLU A 38 5.18 -11.79 -9.56
C GLU A 38 4.14 -12.31 -8.56
N ILE A 39 2.89 -11.82 -8.64
CA ILE A 39 1.79 -12.33 -7.82
C ILE A 39 1.60 -13.83 -8.03
N LYS A 40 1.57 -14.29 -9.29
CA LYS A 40 1.38 -15.73 -9.59
C LYS A 40 2.53 -16.57 -9.06
N ASP A 41 3.75 -16.05 -9.13
CA ASP A 41 4.94 -16.77 -8.67
C ASP A 41 4.94 -16.88 -7.15
N LEU A 42 4.66 -15.78 -6.44
CA LEU A 42 4.52 -15.72 -4.98
C LEU A 42 3.36 -16.60 -4.45
N GLU A 43 2.26 -16.70 -5.21
CA GLU A 43 1.14 -17.58 -4.84
C GLU A 43 1.45 -19.08 -4.96
N ARG A 44 2.44 -19.45 -5.78
CA ARG A 44 2.83 -20.84 -6.04
C ARG A 44 3.94 -21.35 -5.13
N VAL A 45 4.51 -20.50 -4.28
CA VAL A 45 5.55 -20.91 -3.34
C VAL A 45 4.96 -21.91 -2.34
N GLU A 46 5.38 -23.17 -2.42
CA GLU A 46 4.86 -24.25 -1.56
C GLU A 46 5.27 -24.09 -0.09
N ASN A 47 6.48 -23.56 0.15
CA ASN A 47 7.03 -23.32 1.49
C ASN A 47 7.14 -21.82 1.75
N LYS A 48 6.00 -21.19 2.05
CA LYS A 48 5.94 -19.75 2.31
C LYS A 48 6.73 -19.35 3.55
N TYR A 49 7.60 -18.37 3.40
CA TYR A 49 8.18 -17.60 4.49
C TYR A 49 7.29 -16.39 4.81
N GLU A 50 7.42 -15.84 6.03
CA GLU A 50 6.64 -14.67 6.46
C GLU A 50 6.78 -13.48 5.51
N ASN A 51 7.98 -13.29 4.94
CA ASN A 51 8.27 -12.22 3.99
C ASN A 51 7.53 -12.40 2.64
N ASP A 52 7.17 -13.63 2.25
CA ASP A 52 6.52 -13.89 0.97
C ASP A 52 5.09 -13.34 0.97
N ASP A 53 4.37 -13.47 2.08
CA ASP A 53 3.02 -12.90 2.23
C ASP A 53 3.07 -11.37 2.31
N GLU A 54 4.11 -10.80 2.93
CA GLU A 54 4.30 -9.35 2.94
C GLU A 54 4.56 -8.82 1.52
N GLU A 55 5.49 -9.43 0.78
CA GLU A 55 5.79 -9.04 -0.60
C GLU A 55 4.57 -9.21 -1.51
N LEU A 56 3.79 -10.28 -1.34
CA LEU A 56 2.56 -10.49 -2.09
C LEU A 56 1.52 -9.40 -1.78
N CYS A 57 1.33 -9.03 -0.51
CA CYS A 57 0.46 -7.91 -0.12
C CYS A 57 0.93 -6.58 -0.74
N GLN A 58 2.23 -6.28 -0.68
CA GLN A 58 2.80 -5.05 -1.24
C GLN A 58 2.60 -4.99 -2.77
N THR A 59 2.78 -6.13 -3.45
CA THR A 59 2.60 -6.24 -4.89
C THR A 59 1.13 -6.08 -5.30
N LEU A 60 0.20 -6.67 -4.54
CA LEU A 60 -1.24 -6.49 -4.73
C LEU A 60 -1.69 -5.04 -4.50
N ASP A 61 -1.17 -4.37 -3.47
CA ASP A 61 -1.45 -2.96 -3.19
C ASP A 61 -0.99 -2.05 -4.34
N LEU A 62 0.20 -2.33 -4.90
CA LEU A 62 0.70 -1.57 -6.04
C LEU A 62 -0.12 -1.85 -7.31
N LEU A 63 -0.41 -3.12 -7.61
CA LEU A 63 -1.21 -3.48 -8.79
C LEU A 63 -2.63 -2.91 -8.70
N THR A 64 -3.22 -2.85 -7.51
CA THR A 64 -4.49 -2.16 -7.24
C THR A 64 -4.48 -0.74 -7.79
N TRP A 65 -3.42 0.03 -7.52
CA TRP A 65 -3.31 1.40 -7.98
C TRP A 65 -3.00 1.51 -9.46
N VAL A 66 -2.16 0.62 -10.00
CA VAL A 66 -1.90 0.52 -11.45
C VAL A 66 -3.21 0.31 -12.20
N GLU A 67 -4.00 -0.69 -11.81
CA GLU A 67 -5.31 -0.99 -12.40
C GLU A 67 -6.27 0.18 -12.29
N PHE A 68 -6.32 0.84 -11.12
CA PHE A 68 -7.14 2.03 -10.93
C PHE A 68 -6.75 3.15 -11.90
N LYS A 69 -5.44 3.40 -12.08
CA LYS A 69 -4.92 4.49 -12.92
C LYS A 69 -5.14 4.24 -14.41
N ILE A 70 -5.09 2.99 -14.87
CA ILE A 70 -5.37 2.63 -16.27
C ILE A 70 -6.87 2.43 -16.56
N GLY A 71 -7.75 2.64 -15.58
CA GLY A 71 -9.20 2.66 -15.75
C GLY A 71 -9.95 1.39 -15.34
N SER A 72 -9.26 0.33 -14.92
CA SER A 72 -9.82 -0.97 -14.49
C SER A 72 -10.32 -0.94 -13.04
N LYS A 73 -11.27 -0.07 -12.70
CA LYS A 73 -11.72 0.14 -11.30
C LYS A 73 -12.28 -1.11 -10.60
N LEU A 74 -12.91 -2.02 -11.35
CA LEU A 74 -13.45 -3.27 -10.81
C LEU A 74 -12.30 -4.18 -10.34
N THR A 75 -11.36 -4.46 -11.24
CA THR A 75 -10.16 -5.25 -10.96
C THR A 75 -9.33 -4.65 -9.83
N ALA A 76 -9.17 -3.33 -9.79
CA ALA A 76 -8.51 -2.63 -8.68
C ALA A 76 -9.18 -2.95 -7.33
N SER A 77 -10.51 -3.08 -7.30
CA SER A 77 -11.23 -3.42 -6.06
C SER A 77 -11.02 -4.87 -5.66
N GLU A 78 -11.10 -5.81 -6.62
CA GLU A 78 -10.89 -7.24 -6.37
C GLU A 78 -9.48 -7.53 -5.84
N LEU A 79 -8.46 -6.88 -6.43
CA LEU A 79 -7.07 -6.97 -5.97
C LEU A 79 -6.90 -6.41 -4.56
N ASN A 80 -7.57 -5.31 -4.26
CA ASN A 80 -7.49 -4.70 -2.93
C ASN A 80 -8.17 -5.56 -1.86
N ASP A 81 -9.31 -6.16 -2.17
CA ASP A 81 -9.99 -7.10 -1.28
C ASP A 81 -9.10 -8.32 -1.01
N LYS A 82 -8.40 -8.83 -2.03
CA LYS A 82 -7.39 -9.89 -1.88
C LYS A 82 -6.23 -9.46 -0.97
N ALA A 83 -5.68 -8.26 -1.15
CA ALA A 83 -4.61 -7.72 -0.30
C ALA A 83 -5.03 -7.64 1.18
N ILE A 84 -6.28 -7.21 1.44
CA ILE A 84 -6.84 -7.12 2.79
C ILE A 84 -7.07 -8.51 3.40
N ALA A 85 -7.60 -9.46 2.62
CA ALA A 85 -7.89 -10.81 3.09
C ALA A 85 -6.63 -11.59 3.47
N MET A 86 -5.53 -11.36 2.75
CA MET A 86 -4.26 -12.01 3.00
C MET A 86 -3.39 -11.37 4.08
N ALA A 87 -3.67 -10.11 4.46
CA ALA A 87 -2.84 -9.42 5.43
C ALA A 87 -2.94 -10.13 6.80
N ASN A 88 -1.98 -11.01 7.09
CA ASN A 88 -1.92 -11.84 8.29
C ASN A 88 -1.84 -11.02 9.59
N SER A 89 -1.43 -9.75 9.50
CA SER A 89 -1.42 -8.80 10.61
C SER A 89 -2.42 -7.66 10.39
N SER A 90 -3.05 -7.23 11.48
CA SER A 90 -3.92 -6.05 11.50
C SER A 90 -3.21 -4.80 10.96
N LEU A 91 -1.89 -4.71 11.18
CA LEU A 91 -0.99 -3.68 10.69
C LEU A 91 -0.78 -3.72 9.17
N GLY A 92 -0.48 -4.89 8.62
CA GLY A 92 -0.33 -5.09 7.17
C GLY A 92 -1.60 -4.72 6.40
N SER A 93 -2.77 -4.85 7.04
CA SER A 93 -4.05 -4.45 6.44
C SER A 93 -4.29 -2.94 6.42
N LEU A 94 -3.59 -2.12 7.22
CA LEU A 94 -3.84 -0.67 7.29
C LEU A 94 -3.58 0.03 5.97
N PHE A 95 -2.47 -0.31 5.31
CA PHE A 95 -2.10 0.28 4.01
C PHE A 95 -3.12 -0.09 2.93
N SER A 96 -3.50 -1.37 2.86
CA SER A 96 -4.50 -1.88 1.92
C SER A 96 -5.91 -1.32 2.20
N ARG A 97 -6.29 -1.13 3.46
CA ARG A 97 -7.55 -0.44 3.82
C ARG A 97 -7.53 1.02 3.41
N GLY A 98 -6.37 1.67 3.49
CA GLY A 98 -6.19 3.01 2.94
C GLY A 98 -6.53 3.06 1.45
N ASN A 99 -6.02 2.12 0.67
CA ASN A 99 -6.38 1.97 -0.75
C ASN A 99 -7.90 1.79 -0.94
N ARG A 100 -8.53 0.93 -0.12
CA ARG A 100 -9.99 0.69 -0.18
C ARG A 100 -10.80 1.96 0.00
N ILE A 101 -10.42 2.81 0.96
CA ILE A 101 -11.11 4.08 1.23
C ILE A 101 -11.07 4.98 -0.02
N HIS A 102 -9.94 5.06 -0.72
CA HIS A 102 -9.83 5.82 -1.97
C HIS A 102 -10.66 5.21 -3.11
N LEU A 103 -10.70 3.88 -3.21
CA LEU A 103 -11.53 3.18 -4.20
C LEU A 103 -13.02 3.43 -3.96
N LEU A 104 -13.49 3.27 -2.73
CA LEU A 104 -14.88 3.52 -2.33
C LEU A 104 -15.28 4.97 -2.58
N TRP A 105 -14.41 5.90 -2.21
CA TRP A 105 -14.59 7.32 -2.50
C TRP A 105 -14.73 7.58 -4.01
N SER A 106 -13.86 6.98 -4.83
CA SER A 106 -13.90 7.14 -6.29
C SER A 106 -15.16 6.58 -6.97
N LYS A 107 -15.86 5.67 -6.29
CA LYS A 107 -17.14 5.09 -6.70
C LYS A 107 -18.35 5.88 -6.20
N GLY A 108 -18.14 6.84 -5.28
CA GLY A 108 -19.21 7.57 -4.61
C GLY A 108 -19.83 6.85 -3.43
N ASP A 109 -19.26 5.73 -2.97
CA ASP A 109 -19.71 5.01 -1.78
C ASP A 109 -19.12 5.64 -0.51
N LEU A 110 -19.64 6.83 -0.18
CA LEU A 110 -19.13 7.64 0.92
C LEU A 110 -19.47 7.03 2.30
N ILE A 111 -20.55 6.25 2.38
CA ILE A 111 -20.98 5.60 3.62
C ILE A 111 -19.97 4.52 3.99
N GLN A 112 -19.65 3.63 3.06
CA GLN A 112 -18.65 2.58 3.31
C GLN A 112 -17.25 3.16 3.49
N ALA A 113 -16.86 4.17 2.69
CA ALA A 113 -15.57 4.84 2.85
C ALA A 113 -15.39 5.44 4.25
N LYS A 114 -16.44 6.05 4.81
CA LYS A 114 -16.41 6.60 6.18
C LYS A 114 -16.36 5.49 7.24
N SER A 115 -17.09 4.41 7.05
CA SER A 115 -17.05 3.23 7.93
C SER A 115 -15.63 2.65 8.01
N ASP A 116 -15.01 2.46 6.85
CA ASP A 116 -13.65 1.95 6.72
C ASP A 116 -12.61 2.86 7.34
N LEU A 117 -12.74 4.18 7.12
CA LEU A 117 -11.86 5.16 7.74
C LEU A 117 -11.92 5.09 9.27
N ASN A 118 -13.11 4.99 9.85
CA ASN A 118 -13.26 4.88 11.31
C ASN A 118 -12.61 3.60 11.84
N GLN A 119 -12.81 2.46 11.16
CA GLN A 119 -12.17 1.19 11.53
C GLN A 119 -10.65 1.30 11.46
N MET A 120 -10.13 1.86 10.37
CA MET A 120 -8.69 2.06 10.17
C MET A 120 -8.10 3.00 11.23
N GLU A 121 -8.77 4.10 11.58
CA GLU A 121 -8.34 5.01 12.65
C GLU A 121 -8.28 4.29 14.02
N MET A 122 -9.26 3.44 14.32
CA MET A 122 -9.24 2.61 15.54
C MET A 122 -8.08 1.61 15.55
N MET A 123 -7.87 0.91 14.43
CA MET A 123 -6.76 -0.05 14.28
C MET A 123 -5.40 0.65 14.39
N LYS A 124 -5.24 1.81 13.73
CA LYS A 124 -4.03 2.65 13.81
C LYS A 124 -3.75 3.09 15.24
N LYS A 125 -4.78 3.55 15.97
CA LYS A 125 -4.64 3.93 17.38
C LYS A 125 -4.21 2.75 18.25
N ASN A 126 -4.81 1.57 18.05
CA ASN A 126 -4.47 0.37 18.79
C ASN A 126 -3.02 -0.05 18.52
N ALA A 127 -2.61 -0.08 17.25
CA ALA A 127 -1.25 -0.40 16.85
C ALA A 127 -0.20 0.53 17.47
N LEU A 128 -0.43 1.86 17.43
CA LEU A 128 0.47 2.85 18.01
C LEU A 128 0.63 2.73 19.53
N GLN A 129 -0.33 2.11 20.21
CA GLN A 129 -0.26 1.87 21.66
C GLN A 129 0.56 0.63 22.02
N HIS A 130 0.62 -0.37 21.14
CA HIS A 130 1.25 -1.66 21.42
C HIS A 130 2.65 -1.77 20.80
N ASP A 131 2.79 -1.37 19.54
CA ASP A 131 4.06 -1.42 18.81
C ASP A 131 4.15 -0.28 17.77
N PRO A 132 4.43 0.96 18.24
CA PRO A 132 4.51 2.13 17.36
C PRO A 132 5.69 2.05 16.39
N CYS A 133 6.82 1.45 16.80
CA CYS A 133 8.02 1.38 15.97
C CYS A 133 7.79 0.46 14.77
N TYR A 134 7.28 -0.74 14.99
CA TYR A 134 6.98 -1.69 13.91
C TYR A 134 5.90 -1.17 12.97
N MET A 135 4.88 -0.47 13.50
CA MET A 135 3.86 0.15 12.68
C MET A 135 4.46 1.19 11.72
N ILE A 136 5.24 2.14 12.26
CA ILE A 136 5.80 3.23 11.48
C ILE A 136 6.81 2.70 10.46
N SER A 137 7.65 1.72 10.84
CA SER A 137 8.61 1.11 9.93
C SER A 137 7.91 0.39 8.78
N THR A 138 6.87 -0.40 9.07
CA THR A 138 6.09 -1.14 8.06
C THR A 138 5.46 -0.19 7.04
N VAL A 139 4.79 0.87 7.52
CA VAL A 139 4.17 1.86 6.62
C VAL A 139 5.21 2.51 5.71
N LYS A 140 6.36 2.94 6.27
CA LYS A 140 7.46 3.52 5.49
C LYS A 140 8.02 2.54 4.47
N ALA A 141 8.25 1.28 4.86
CA ALA A 141 8.75 0.23 3.97
C ALA A 141 7.81 -0.02 2.80
N ARG A 142 6.48 -0.04 3.02
CA ARG A 142 5.49 -0.17 1.94
C ARG A 142 5.48 1.02 0.99
N GLN A 143 5.61 2.24 1.51
CA GLN A 143 5.76 3.44 0.66
C GLN A 143 7.06 3.37 -0.15
N ALA A 144 8.16 2.96 0.48
CA ALA A 144 9.46 2.80 -0.15
C ALA A 144 9.40 1.79 -1.31
N TYR A 145 8.76 0.65 -1.09
CA TYR A 145 8.51 -0.36 -2.10
C TYR A 145 7.82 0.23 -3.34
N CYS A 146 6.74 0.98 -3.14
CA CYS A 146 6.03 1.62 -4.26
C CYS A 146 6.95 2.57 -5.06
N TYR A 147 7.70 3.45 -4.38
CA TYR A 147 8.65 4.35 -5.06
C TYR A 147 9.74 3.59 -5.80
N TYR A 148 10.29 2.53 -5.19
CA TYR A 148 11.27 1.67 -5.84
C TYR A 148 10.73 1.08 -7.14
N ARG A 149 9.51 0.53 -7.11
CA ARG A 149 8.84 -0.07 -8.28
C ARG A 149 8.49 0.93 -9.36
N PHE A 150 8.13 2.16 -9.00
CA PHE A 150 7.89 3.24 -9.96
C PHE A 150 9.16 3.60 -10.77
N GLY A 151 10.33 3.42 -10.17
CA GLY A 151 11.62 3.65 -10.84
C GLY A 151 11.91 5.12 -11.12
N GLY A 152 13.05 5.38 -11.76
CA GLY A 152 13.56 6.73 -11.99
C GLY A 152 14.31 7.32 -10.78
N PRO A 153 15.26 8.23 -11.01
CA PRO A 153 16.23 8.63 -9.99
C PRO A 153 15.60 9.31 -8.76
N LYS A 154 14.53 10.10 -8.95
CA LYS A 154 13.85 10.78 -7.84
C LYS A 154 13.08 9.80 -6.95
N ASN A 155 12.36 8.84 -7.55
CA ASN A 155 11.64 7.83 -6.78
C ASN A 155 12.62 6.87 -6.09
N LEU A 156 13.70 6.46 -6.76
CA LEU A 156 14.74 5.65 -6.14
C LEU A 156 15.37 6.34 -4.92
N LYS A 157 15.71 7.63 -5.03
CA LYS A 157 16.19 8.40 -3.89
C LYS A 157 15.17 8.41 -2.75
N ARG A 158 13.88 8.60 -3.06
CA ARG A 158 12.82 8.60 -2.04
C ARG A 158 12.63 7.23 -1.39
N ALA A 159 12.71 6.15 -2.18
CA ALA A 159 12.65 4.79 -1.68
C ALA A 159 13.78 4.50 -0.69
N ILE A 160 15.03 4.86 -1.06
CA ILE A 160 16.20 4.71 -0.17
C ILE A 160 15.97 5.46 1.14
N THR A 161 15.60 6.74 1.08
CA THR A 161 15.34 7.53 2.29
C THR A 161 14.26 6.91 3.17
N LEU A 162 13.17 6.40 2.58
CA LEU A 162 12.10 5.76 3.35
C LEU A 162 12.52 4.43 3.97
N TYR A 163 13.34 3.63 3.28
CA TYR A 163 13.92 2.42 3.87
C TYR A 163 14.89 2.75 5.02
N GLU A 164 15.75 3.75 4.86
CA GLU A 164 16.63 4.26 5.93
C GLU A 164 15.82 4.75 7.13
N GLU A 165 14.77 5.53 6.89
CA GLU A 165 13.86 6.00 7.93
C GLU A 165 13.09 4.84 8.61
N ALA A 166 12.77 3.76 7.89
CA ALA A 166 12.11 2.58 8.44
C ALA A 166 13.05 1.81 9.35
N LEU A 167 14.29 1.56 8.90
CA LEU A 167 15.34 0.88 9.66
C LEU A 167 15.70 1.67 10.94
N ALA A 168 15.84 3.00 10.83
CA ALA A 168 16.13 3.85 11.98
C ALA A 168 15.00 3.89 13.03
N THR A 169 13.79 3.43 12.68
CA THR A 169 12.65 3.38 13.60
C THR A 169 12.68 2.14 14.50
N ILE A 170 13.38 1.08 14.10
CA ILE A 170 13.48 -0.18 14.85
C ILE A 170 14.78 -0.15 15.66
N PRO A 171 14.72 0.00 16.99
CA PRO A 171 15.92 -0.11 17.82
C PRO A 171 16.44 -1.56 17.69
N GLU A 172 17.72 -1.74 17.38
CA GLU A 172 18.46 -3.02 17.43
C GLU A 172 18.47 -3.94 16.19
N MET A 173 18.09 -3.48 14.99
CA MET A 173 18.50 -4.18 13.75
C MET A 173 19.80 -3.59 13.18
N HIS A 174 20.94 -4.13 13.63
CA HIS A 174 22.20 -4.01 12.90
C HIS A 174 22.20 -5.07 11.78
N LEU A 175 22.35 -4.63 10.53
CA LEU A 175 22.65 -5.51 9.39
C LEU A 175 23.96 -6.28 9.60
#